data_AF-A0A972CHZ4-F1
#
_entry.id   AF-A0A972CHZ4-F1
#
_cell.length_a   1.000
_cell.length_b   1.000
_cell.length_c   1.000
_cell.angle_alpha   90.00
_cell.angle_beta   90.00
_cell.angle_gamma   90.00
#
_symmetry.space_group_name_H-M   'P 1'
#
loop_
_entity.id
_entity.type
_entity.pdbx_description
1 polymer ?
#
loop_
_entity_poly.entity_id
_entity_poly.type
_entity_poly.pdbx_seq_one_letter_code
_entity_poly.pdbx_strand_id
1 'polypeptide(L)' 'MGLIEKELEKVSLYDFFDLELDITVYQRPYTWGVASANILFTDTYKAFRYDVDEYRMGSVILHKNGGNYNIVDG' A
#
# COMPACT_ATOMS: atom_id res chain seq x y z
N MET A 1 20.60 -4.02 -2.85
CA MET A 1 19.80 -3.20 -3.77
C MET A 1 19.43 -1.95 -2.98
N GLY A 2 20.12 -0.84 -3.24
CA GLY A 2 19.96 0.38 -2.43
C GLY A 2 18.67 1.08 -2.81
N LEU A 3 17.76 1.24 -1.85
CA LEU A 3 16.62 2.14 -2.01
C LEU A 3 17.17 3.55 -2.17
N ILE A 4 16.87 4.19 -3.31
CA ILE A 4 17.22 5.59 -3.54
C ILE A 4 16.29 6.40 -2.62
N GLU A 5 16.81 6.95 -1.53
CA GLU A 5 16.06 7.72 -0.52
C GLU A 5 15.22 8.87 -1.13
N LYS A 6 15.59 9.33 -2.34
CA LYS A 6 14.95 10.44 -3.04
C LYS A 6 13.53 10.13 -3.56
N GLU A 7 13.11 8.86 -3.62
CA GLU A 7 11.78 8.46 -4.12
C GLU A 7 10.87 7.82 -3.05
N LEU A 8 11.26 7.88 -1.77
CA LEU A 8 10.44 7.38 -0.67
C LEU A 8 9.55 8.49 -0.11
N GLU A 9 8.24 8.33 -0.25
CA GLU A 9 7.25 9.28 0.23
C GLU A 9 6.24 8.61 1.17
N LYS A 10 5.87 9.34 2.23
CA LYS A 10 4.75 8.95 3.09
C LYS A 10 3.49 9.58 2.53
N VAL A 11 2.50 8.75 2.20
CA VAL A 11 1.26 9.18 1.58
C VAL A 11 0.07 8.75 2.42
N SER A 12 -0.97 9.58 2.49
CA SER A 12 -2.24 9.17 3.11
C SER A 12 -2.96 8.18 2.20
N LEU A 13 -3.85 7.34 2.75
CA LEU A 13 -4.65 6.45 1.91
C LEU A 13 -5.52 7.23 0.92
N TYR A 14 -6.01 8.41 1.32
CA TYR A 14 -6.83 9.27 0.47
C TYR A 14 -6.05 9.69 -0.76
N ASP A 15 -4.87 10.31 -0.57
CA ASP A 15 -4.04 10.77 -1.68
C ASP A 15 -3.49 9.59 -2.50
N PHE A 16 -3.24 8.44 -1.87
CA PHE A 16 -2.78 7.24 -2.56
C PHE A 16 -3.83 6.68 -3.53
N PHE A 17 -5.10 6.64 -3.13
CA PHE A 17 -6.19 6.16 -3.98
C PHE A 17 -6.58 7.15 -5.08
N ASP A 18 -6.12 8.41 -5.01
CA ASP A 18 -6.25 9.39 -6.10
C ASP A 18 -5.22 9.18 -7.23
N LEU A 19 -4.21 8.32 -7.04
CA LEU A 19 -3.25 7.96 -8.08
C LEU A 19 -3.88 7.04 -9.14
N GLU A 20 -3.46 7.19 -10.40
CA GLU A 20 -3.82 6.25 -11.47
C GLU A 20 -3.02 4.95 -11.33
N LEU A 21 -3.46 4.07 -10.44
CA LEU A 21 -2.82 2.78 -10.14
C LEU A 21 -3.17 1.71 -11.16
N ASP A 22 -2.18 0.92 -11.58
CA ASP A 22 -2.37 -0.22 -12.49
C ASP A 22 -1.71 -1.50 -11.95
N ILE A 23 -2.36 -2.65 -12.19
CA ILE A 23 -1.84 -3.98 -11.83
C ILE A 23 -1.25 -4.59 -13.09
N THR A 24 0.07 -4.76 -13.08
CA THR A 24 0.78 -5.31 -14.24
C THR A 24 0.43 -6.77 -14.50
N VAL A 25 0.46 -7.18 -15.77
CA VAL A 25 0.04 -8.52 -16.23
C VAL A 25 0.82 -9.69 -15.62
N TYR A 26 2.02 -9.44 -15.08
CA TYR A 26 2.86 -10.45 -14.44
C TYR A 26 2.57 -10.61 -12.94
N GLN A 27 1.70 -9.79 -12.36
CA GLN A 27 1.28 -9.95 -10.96
C GLN A 27 0.46 -11.23 -10.80
N ARG A 28 0.73 -11.95 -9.70
CA ARG A 28 -0.06 -13.13 -9.35
C ARG A 28 -1.50 -12.73 -9.00
N PRO A 29 -2.50 -13.60 -9.23
CA PRO A 29 -3.85 -13.37 -8.72
C PRO A 29 -3.86 -13.14 -7.21
N TYR A 30 -4.83 -12.36 -6.72
CA TYR A 30 -5.02 -12.10 -5.30
C TYR A 30 -5.14 -13.41 -4.50
N THR A 31 -4.29 -13.57 -3.47
CA THR A 31 -4.21 -14.79 -2.67
C THR A 31 -4.57 -14.61 -1.21
N TRP A 32 -4.86 -13.38 -0.75
CA TRP A 32 -5.21 -13.14 0.64
C TRP A 32 -6.53 -13.84 0.98
N GLY A 33 -6.50 -14.62 2.05
CA GLY A 33 -7.68 -15.26 2.62
C GLY A 33 -8.30 -14.40 3.71
N VAL A 34 -9.41 -14.91 4.27
CA VAL A 34 -10.14 -14.26 5.37
C VAL A 34 -9.24 -13.94 6.58
N ALA A 35 -8.27 -14.82 6.90
CA ALA A 35 -7.36 -14.60 8.01
C ALA A 35 -6.49 -13.33 7.82
N SER A 36 -5.92 -13.13 6.63
CA SER A 36 -5.10 -11.95 6.31
C SER A 36 -5.93 -10.67 6.35
N ALA A 37 -7.15 -10.70 5.78
CA ALA A 37 -8.07 -9.57 5.85
C ALA A 37 -8.45 -9.23 7.30
N ASN A 38 -8.76 -10.24 8.13
CA ASN A 38 -9.10 -10.03 9.53
C ASN A 38 -7.97 -9.40 10.34
N ILE A 39 -6.71 -9.75 10.07
CA ILE A 39 -5.55 -9.12 10.71
C ILE A 39 -5.52 -7.63 10.36
N LEU A 40 -5.60 -7.29 9.07
CA LEU A 40 -5.60 -5.89 8.61
C LEU A 40 -6.73 -5.08 9.26
N PHE A 41 -7.96 -5.60 9.26
CA PHE A 41 -9.10 -4.93 9.88
C PHE A 41 -8.93 -4.78 11.39
N THR A 42 -8.47 -5.83 12.08
CA THR A 42 -8.30 -5.81 13.53
C THR A 42 -7.23 -4.81 13.95
N ASP A 43 -6.12 -4.75 13.23
CA ASP A 43 -5.01 -3.85 13.56
C ASP A 43 -5.39 -2.40 13.29
N THR A 44 -6.04 -2.12 12.16
CA THR A 44 -6.59 -0.80 11.84
C THR A 44 -7.62 -0.35 12.89
N TYR A 45 -8.52 -1.25 13.29
CA TYR A 45 -9.53 -0.95 14.31
C TYR A 45 -8.90 -0.71 15.69
N LYS A 46 -7.90 -1.50 16.09
CA LYS A 46 -7.18 -1.27 17.35
C LYS A 46 -6.47 0.07 17.33
N ALA A 47 -5.78 0.42 16.25
CA ALA A 47 -5.11 1.71 16.12
C ALA A 47 -6.10 2.88 16.30
N PHE A 48 -7.26 2.78 15.66
CA PHE A 48 -8.35 3.74 15.86
C PHE A 48 -8.87 3.78 17.31
N ARG A 49 -9.09 2.62 17.94
CA ARG A 49 -9.64 2.53 19.32
C ARG A 49 -8.69 3.03 20.39
N TYR A 50 -7.38 2.90 20.17
CA TYR A 50 -6.35 3.35 21.09
C TYR A 50 -5.80 4.74 20.76
N ASP A 51 -6.43 5.46 19.83
CA ASP A 51 -6.05 6.81 19.43
C ASP A 51 -4.56 6.91 19.04
N VAL A 52 -4.11 5.93 18.25
CA VAL A 52 -2.73 5.93 17.74
C VAL A 52 -2.60 7.05 16.73
N ASP A 53 -1.75 8.05 17.04
CA ASP A 53 -1.53 9.25 16.22
C ASP A 53 -1.29 8.93 14.72
N GLU A 54 -0.56 7.85 14.43
CA GLU A 54 -0.26 7.47 13.06
C GLU A 54 -0.12 5.94 12.89
N TYR A 55 -1.04 5.34 12.14
CA TYR A 55 -0.99 3.92 11.79
C TYR A 55 -0.43 3.73 10.38
N ARG A 56 0.54 2.82 10.23
CA ARG A 56 1.18 2.48 8.94
C ARG A 56 0.72 1.10 8.46
N MET A 57 0.05 1.05 7.32
CA MET A 57 -0.42 -0.21 6.72
C MET A 57 0.70 -1.02 6.03
N GLY A 58 1.84 -0.39 5.73
CA GLY A 58 2.96 -1.02 5.06
C GLY A 58 3.63 -0.08 4.07
N SER A 59 4.30 -0.65 3.08
CA SER A 59 4.94 0.05 1.97
C SER A 59 4.58 -0.63 0.66
N VAL A 60 4.39 0.15 -0.39
CA VAL A 60 4.16 -0.33 -1.75
C VAL A 60 5.27 0.17 -2.67
N ILE A 61 5.61 -0.62 -3.69
CA ILE A 61 6.59 -0.23 -4.70
C ILE A 61 5.84 0.08 -5.99
N LEU A 62 6.01 1.31 -6.49
CA LEU A 62 5.37 1.78 -7.71
C LEU A 62 6.40 2.05 -8.79
N HIS A 63 6.04 1.75 -10.04
CA HIS A 63 6.78 2.14 -11.23
C HIS A 63 5.95 3.12 -12.07
N LYS A 64 6.44 4.36 -12.17
CA LYS A 64 5.79 5.43 -12.92
C LYS A 64 5.98 5.23 -14.43
N ASN A 65 4.88 5.09 -15.18
CA ASN A 65 4.88 4.92 -16.63
C ASN A 65 3.84 5.83 -17.28
N GLY A 66 4.29 6.92 -17.93
CA GLY A 66 3.44 7.72 -18.81
C GLY A 66 2.25 8.45 -18.15
N GLY A 67 2.18 8.49 -16.83
CA GLY A 67 1.04 9.02 -16.07
C GLY A 67 0.49 8.02 -15.05
N ASN A 68 0.66 6.73 -15.33
CA ASN A 68 0.14 5.64 -14.53
C ASN A 68 1.21 5.13 -13.55
N TYR A 69 0.77 4.60 -12.44
CA TYR A 69 1.60 4.03 -11.38
C TYR A 69 1.37 2.52 -11.33
N ASN A 70 2.29 1.77 -11.92
CA ASN A 70 2.24 0.31 -11.92
C ASN A 70 2.64 -0.23 -10.55
N ILE A 71 1.82 -1.06 -9.94
CA ILE A 71 2.14 -1.73 -8.68
C ILE A 71 3.11 -2.89 -8.95
N VAL A 72 4.31 -2.80 -8.37
CA VAL A 72 5.37 -3.81 -8.47
C VAL A 72 5.34 -4.75 -7.25
N ASP A 73 5.09 -4.20 -6.06
CA ASP A 73 4.99 -4.95 -4.80
C ASP A 73 4.08 -4.21 -3.80
N GLY A 74 3.45 -4.96 -2.88
CA GLY A 74 2.50 -4.43 -1.89
C GLY A 74 1.82 -5.50 -1.03
#